data_AF-A0A7J7DXC0-F1
#
_entry.id   AF-A0A7J7DXC0-F1
#
_cell.length_a   1.000
_cell.length_b   1.000
_cell.length_c   1.000
_cell.angle_alpha   90.00
_cell.angle_beta   90.00
_cell.angle_gamma   90.00
#
_symmetry.space_group_name_H-M   'P 1'
#
loop_
_entity.id
_entity.type
_entity.pdbx_description
1 polymer ?
#
loop_
_entity_poly.entity_id
_entity_poly.type
_entity_poly.pdbx_seq_one_letter_code
_entity_poly.pdbx_strand_id
1 'polypeptide(L)'
;METGSSSGRFKLHDKLELQEFQDKYVVKSIESPGQGFSISRHDGNIEPLEEDDHSGSPSKVSTIYGVGGTIRLLAGTYLLVITSQREVGTFLGFPIFLVTSMKFLPCNEALKFSTMQEKKDEAYFVTLLKTVELSPGLYYSYETDITLNLQRRLKLAEGWEAKPIWKQADPRFVWNRNLLEELIEFKLDGFIIPLLQGNILNSIFLILSLSPPPSLHMNLKDKPAKVALISRRCTRRLGTRMWRRGANLEGDTANFIETEQLMELQGFRSSLLQVRGSIPLLWEQIVDLSYKPQLRTINHEQTSNVVARHFQDLLQRYGETIAIDLTDKQGDEGQLSSAYAAEMQKLPNVRYISFDFHQVCGSSNFNNLQVLYDQISADFEKQGRKCARGTERNS
;
A
#
# COMPACT_ATOMS: atom_id res chain seq x y z
N MET A 1 -42.29 10.04 -16.37
CA MET A 1 -41.55 8.77 -16.56
C MET A 1 -40.10 9.14 -16.82
N GLU A 2 -39.33 9.32 -15.76
CA GLU A 2 -37.88 9.41 -15.82
C GLU A 2 -37.36 8.16 -15.13
N THR A 3 -36.78 7.27 -15.91
CA THR A 3 -36.15 6.04 -15.44
C THR A 3 -34.90 6.43 -14.65
N GLY A 4 -34.93 6.21 -13.34
CA GLY A 4 -33.77 6.37 -12.47
C GLY A 4 -32.58 5.58 -13.01
N SER A 5 -31.52 6.29 -13.34
CA SER A 5 -30.20 5.72 -13.59
C SER A 5 -29.81 4.90 -12.35
N SER A 6 -29.63 3.59 -12.53
CA SER A 6 -28.91 2.78 -11.56
C SER A 6 -27.53 3.42 -11.38
N SER A 7 -27.23 3.93 -10.20
CA SER A 7 -25.91 4.44 -9.82
C SER A 7 -24.91 3.28 -9.84
N GLY A 8 -24.44 2.90 -11.02
CA GLY A 8 -23.52 1.79 -11.22
C GLY A 8 -22.20 2.09 -10.57
N ARG A 9 -21.78 1.23 -9.64
CA ARG A 9 -20.44 1.26 -9.06
C ARG A 9 -19.42 0.88 -10.12
N PHE A 10 -18.29 1.57 -10.14
CA PHE A 10 -17.17 1.23 -10.99
C PHE A 10 -16.57 -0.13 -10.56
N LYS A 11 -16.43 -1.04 -11.52
CA LYS A 11 -15.82 -2.37 -11.33
C LYS A 11 -14.71 -2.53 -12.36
N LEU A 12 -13.54 -3.00 -11.92
CA LEU A 12 -12.44 -3.42 -12.80
C LEU A 12 -12.80 -4.73 -13.51
N HIS A 13 -12.19 -4.97 -14.67
CA HIS A 13 -12.29 -6.26 -15.34
C HIS A 13 -11.53 -7.33 -14.52
N ASP A 14 -12.23 -8.39 -14.09
CA ASP A 14 -11.69 -9.40 -13.18
C ASP A 14 -11.08 -10.63 -13.87
N LYS A 15 -11.54 -10.91 -15.10
CA LYS A 15 -11.04 -11.97 -15.96
C LYS A 15 -10.64 -11.40 -17.32
N LEU A 16 -9.34 -11.39 -17.57
CA LEU A 16 -8.76 -10.86 -18.79
C LEU A 16 -8.16 -12.00 -19.63
N GLU A 17 -8.31 -11.87 -20.94
CA GLU A 17 -7.63 -12.71 -21.91
C GLU A 17 -6.44 -11.95 -22.49
N LEU A 18 -5.25 -12.56 -22.39
CA LEU A 18 -4.04 -12.11 -23.06
C LEU A 18 -3.81 -12.98 -24.30
N GLN A 19 -3.82 -12.35 -25.46
CA GLN A 19 -3.49 -12.95 -26.74
C GLN A 19 -2.11 -12.48 -27.20
N GLU A 20 -1.22 -13.43 -27.49
CA GLU A 20 0.14 -13.16 -27.96
C GLU A 20 0.20 -13.33 -29.49
N PHE A 21 0.41 -12.25 -30.23
CA PHE A 21 0.69 -12.26 -31.66
C PHE A 21 2.19 -12.12 -31.92
N GLN A 22 2.61 -12.21 -33.19
CA GLN A 22 4.02 -12.04 -33.52
C GLN A 22 4.48 -10.59 -33.27
N ASP A 23 3.63 -9.63 -33.59
CA ASP A 23 3.86 -8.19 -33.65
C ASP A 23 3.21 -7.41 -32.48
N LYS A 24 2.19 -7.96 -31.81
CA LYS A 24 1.50 -7.30 -30.69
C LYS A 24 1.06 -8.25 -29.58
N TYR A 25 0.73 -7.68 -28.41
CA TYR A 25 -0.07 -8.33 -27.39
C TYR A 25 -1.44 -7.68 -27.35
N VAL A 26 -2.51 -8.48 -27.22
CA VAL A 26 -3.87 -7.96 -27.05
C VAL A 26 -4.40 -8.39 -25.69
N VAL A 27 -4.87 -7.43 -24.91
CA VAL A 27 -5.51 -7.65 -23.60
C VAL A 27 -6.96 -7.23 -23.71
N LYS A 28 -7.89 -8.15 -23.45
CA LYS A 28 -9.32 -7.86 -23.49
C LYS A 28 -10.08 -8.48 -22.33
N SER A 29 -11.21 -7.87 -21.99
CA SER A 29 -12.13 -8.41 -21.00
C SER A 29 -12.83 -9.65 -21.54
N ILE A 30 -12.88 -10.73 -20.76
CA ILE A 30 -13.66 -11.93 -21.11
C ILE A 30 -15.16 -11.64 -21.00
N GLU A 31 -15.56 -10.81 -20.04
CA GLU A 31 -16.96 -10.42 -19.83
C GLU A 31 -17.45 -9.42 -20.89
N SER A 32 -16.56 -8.68 -21.52
CA SER A 32 -16.88 -7.67 -22.54
C SER A 32 -15.81 -7.69 -23.64
N PRO A 33 -15.90 -8.63 -24.60
CA PRO A 33 -14.84 -8.87 -25.59
C PRO A 33 -14.47 -7.66 -26.45
N GLY A 34 -15.38 -6.71 -26.64
CA GLY A 34 -15.13 -5.44 -27.34
C GLY A 34 -14.39 -4.39 -26.51
N GLN A 35 -14.09 -4.66 -25.24
CA GLN A 35 -13.30 -3.77 -24.38
C GLN A 35 -11.91 -4.36 -24.14
N GLY A 36 -10.91 -3.64 -24.60
CA GLY A 36 -9.51 -4.02 -24.45
C GLY A 36 -8.58 -3.06 -25.16
N PHE A 37 -7.32 -3.44 -25.21
CA PHE A 37 -6.27 -2.69 -25.88
C PHE A 37 -5.22 -3.65 -26.42
N SER A 38 -4.49 -3.18 -27.42
CA SER A 38 -3.29 -3.82 -27.93
C SER A 38 -2.05 -3.04 -27.49
N ILE A 39 -0.93 -3.74 -27.40
CA ILE A 39 0.40 -3.13 -27.24
C ILE A 39 1.34 -3.73 -28.29
N SER A 40 1.93 -2.86 -29.11
CA SER A 40 2.88 -3.26 -30.15
C SER A 40 4.18 -3.78 -29.53
N ARG A 41 4.67 -4.92 -30.03
CA ARG A 41 5.96 -5.51 -29.62
C ARG A 41 7.16 -4.74 -30.18
N HIS A 42 6.94 -3.89 -31.18
CA HIS A 42 8.01 -3.14 -31.85
C HIS A 42 8.43 -1.89 -31.07
N ASP A 43 7.46 -1.07 -30.69
CA ASP A 43 7.67 0.24 -30.08
C ASP A 43 7.00 0.40 -28.70
N GLY A 44 6.16 -0.56 -28.28
CA GLY A 44 5.45 -0.51 -27.01
C GLY A 44 4.24 0.43 -27.01
N ASN A 45 3.80 0.93 -28.17
CA ASN A 45 2.63 1.79 -28.26
C ASN A 45 1.35 1.04 -27.92
N ILE A 46 0.49 1.69 -27.13
CA ILE A 46 -0.80 1.15 -26.69
C ILE A 46 -1.90 1.75 -27.56
N GLU A 47 -2.77 0.90 -28.08
CA GLU A 47 -3.93 1.31 -28.88
C GLU A 47 -5.20 0.63 -28.33
N PRO A 48 -6.30 1.36 -28.07
CA PRO A 48 -7.58 0.75 -27.74
C PRO A 48 -8.02 -0.23 -28.84
N LEU A 49 -8.70 -1.31 -28.46
CA LEU A 49 -9.23 -2.25 -29.44
C LEU A 49 -10.34 -1.60 -30.27
N GLU A 50 -10.18 -1.63 -31.59
CA GLU A 50 -11.25 -1.34 -32.56
C GLU A 50 -11.88 -2.66 -33.06
N GLU A 51 -13.15 -2.64 -33.50
CA GLU A 51 -13.94 -3.84 -33.84
C GLU A 51 -13.31 -4.71 -34.96
N ASP A 52 -12.44 -4.13 -35.79
CA ASP A 52 -11.81 -4.78 -36.95
C ASP A 52 -10.43 -5.41 -36.64
N ASP A 53 -9.96 -5.35 -35.39
CA ASP A 53 -8.58 -5.66 -35.04
C ASP A 53 -8.27 -7.17 -34.89
N HIS A 54 -9.17 -8.03 -35.38
CA HIS A 54 -9.15 -9.50 -35.28
C HIS A 54 -8.44 -10.23 -36.43
N SER A 55 -7.60 -9.55 -37.21
CA SER A 55 -6.90 -10.18 -38.34
C SER A 55 -5.71 -11.05 -37.88
N GLY A 56 -5.98 -12.31 -37.54
CA GLY A 56 -4.95 -13.32 -37.29
C GLY A 56 -5.28 -14.30 -36.17
N SER A 57 -4.69 -15.49 -36.20
CA SER A 57 -4.75 -16.43 -35.08
C SER A 57 -3.64 -16.13 -34.07
N PRO A 58 -3.95 -15.92 -32.78
CA PRO A 58 -2.92 -15.70 -31.78
C PRO A 58 -2.04 -16.94 -31.62
N SER A 59 -0.74 -16.74 -31.43
CA SER A 59 0.23 -17.81 -31.20
C SER A 59 0.00 -18.52 -29.86
N LYS A 60 -0.52 -17.76 -28.88
CA LYS A 60 -0.84 -18.25 -27.55
C LYS A 60 -1.93 -17.39 -26.94
N VAL A 61 -2.85 -18.04 -26.25
CA VAL A 61 -3.91 -17.39 -25.46
C VAL A 61 -3.76 -17.83 -24.02
N SER A 62 -3.82 -16.88 -23.08
CA SER A 62 -3.71 -17.15 -21.66
C SER A 62 -4.62 -16.24 -20.84
N THR A 63 -5.07 -16.73 -19.69
CA THR A 63 -5.83 -15.90 -18.75
C THR A 63 -4.86 -15.14 -17.85
N ILE A 64 -5.13 -13.85 -17.69
CA ILE A 64 -4.46 -12.99 -16.70
C ILE A 64 -5.50 -12.38 -15.77
N TYR A 65 -5.07 -11.97 -14.59
CA TYR A 65 -5.93 -11.43 -13.54
C TYR A 65 -5.80 -9.91 -13.39
N GLY A 66 -4.95 -9.28 -14.19
CA GLY A 66 -4.79 -7.84 -14.15
C GLY A 66 -3.56 -7.36 -14.90
N VAL A 67 -3.54 -6.05 -15.19
CA VAL A 67 -2.41 -5.36 -15.78
C VAL A 67 -1.76 -4.51 -14.69
N GLY A 68 -0.51 -4.84 -14.36
CA GLY A 68 0.27 -4.11 -13.35
C GLY A 68 0.83 -2.78 -13.86
N GLY A 69 0.88 -2.60 -15.18
CA GLY A 69 1.35 -1.38 -15.85
C GLY A 69 2.42 -1.67 -16.90
N THR A 70 3.05 -0.62 -17.41
CA THR A 70 4.15 -0.69 -18.36
C THR A 70 5.40 -0.02 -17.79
N ILE A 71 6.58 -0.45 -18.26
CA ILE A 71 7.84 0.21 -17.96
C ILE A 71 8.69 0.29 -19.20
N ARG A 72 9.21 1.49 -19.49
CA ARG A 72 10.16 1.71 -20.58
C ARG A 72 11.58 1.56 -20.07
N LEU A 73 12.31 0.61 -20.65
CA LEU A 73 13.76 0.45 -20.48
C LEU A 73 14.49 1.06 -21.69
N LEU A 74 15.81 0.84 -21.79
CA LEU A 74 16.62 1.44 -22.84
C LEU A 74 16.16 1.01 -24.24
N ALA A 75 15.81 -0.26 -24.38
CA ALA A 75 15.61 -0.86 -25.70
C ALA A 75 14.16 -1.24 -26.02
N GLY A 76 13.22 -0.98 -25.11
CA GLY A 76 11.81 -1.24 -25.34
C GLY A 76 10.96 -1.09 -24.10
N THR A 77 9.66 -1.31 -24.29
CA THR A 77 8.66 -1.29 -23.22
C THR A 77 8.40 -2.70 -22.74
N TYR A 78 8.08 -2.86 -21.46
CA TYR A 78 7.71 -4.14 -20.86
C TYR A 78 6.35 -4.01 -20.20
N LEU A 79 5.44 -4.92 -20.55
CA LEU A 79 4.11 -4.99 -19.96
C LEU A 79 4.13 -5.91 -18.74
N LEU A 80 3.78 -5.40 -17.57
CA LEU A 80 3.61 -6.20 -16.36
C LEU A 80 2.18 -6.76 -16.30
N VAL A 81 2.04 -8.08 -16.29
CA VAL A 81 0.74 -8.76 -16.14
C VAL A 81 0.71 -9.63 -14.88
N ILE A 82 -0.45 -9.70 -14.23
CA ILE A 82 -0.71 -10.58 -13.09
C ILE A 82 -1.19 -11.92 -13.63
N THR A 83 -0.37 -12.96 -13.50
CA THR A 83 -0.64 -14.29 -14.07
C THR A 83 -1.32 -15.23 -13.07
N SER A 84 -1.22 -14.94 -11.78
CA SER A 84 -1.89 -15.71 -10.73
C SER A 84 -2.21 -14.83 -9.52
N GLN A 85 -3.34 -15.13 -8.89
CA GLN A 85 -3.80 -14.49 -7.66
C GLN A 85 -4.45 -15.51 -6.73
N ARG A 86 -4.61 -15.12 -5.46
CA ARG A 86 -5.36 -15.88 -4.46
C ARG A 86 -6.22 -14.93 -3.63
N GLU A 87 -7.50 -15.25 -3.44
CA GLU A 87 -8.36 -14.52 -2.51
C GLU A 87 -7.89 -14.74 -1.05
N VAL A 88 -7.71 -13.67 -0.28
CA VAL A 88 -7.19 -13.70 1.10
C VAL A 88 -8.19 -13.15 2.14
N GLY A 89 -9.41 -12.85 1.71
CA GLY A 89 -10.51 -12.38 2.55
C GLY A 89 -11.14 -11.12 2.00
N THR A 90 -11.78 -10.33 2.86
CA THR A 90 -12.63 -9.21 2.41
C THR A 90 -12.32 -7.90 3.15
N PHE A 91 -12.44 -6.78 2.44
CA PHE A 91 -12.40 -5.43 3.01
C PHE A 91 -13.76 -4.77 2.77
N LEU A 92 -14.49 -4.51 3.86
CA LEU A 92 -15.82 -3.90 3.81
C LEU A 92 -16.85 -4.67 2.95
N GLY A 93 -16.67 -5.99 2.84
CA GLY A 93 -17.51 -6.88 2.05
C GLY A 93 -16.94 -7.22 0.66
N PHE A 94 -15.91 -6.51 0.19
CA PHE A 94 -15.31 -6.74 -1.13
C PHE A 94 -14.13 -7.71 -1.05
N PRO A 95 -14.01 -8.66 -1.98
CA PRO A 95 -12.91 -9.62 -1.98
C PRO A 95 -11.57 -8.92 -2.23
N ILE A 96 -10.54 -9.37 -1.52
CA ILE A 96 -9.15 -8.92 -1.65
C ILE A 96 -8.33 -10.08 -2.18
N PHE A 97 -7.51 -9.78 -3.17
CA PHE A 97 -6.63 -10.73 -3.83
C PHE A 97 -5.17 -10.42 -3.53
N LEU A 98 -4.41 -11.46 -3.23
CA LEU A 98 -2.95 -11.45 -3.16
C LEU A 98 -2.40 -11.89 -4.52
N VAL A 99 -1.51 -11.08 -5.09
CA VAL A 99 -0.73 -11.47 -6.28
C VAL A 99 0.22 -12.59 -5.88
N THR A 100 0.09 -13.74 -6.53
CA THR A 100 0.96 -14.91 -6.31
C THR A 100 2.01 -15.05 -7.41
N SER A 101 1.71 -14.58 -8.63
CA SER A 101 2.67 -14.53 -9.73
C SER A 101 2.35 -13.39 -10.68
N MET A 102 3.40 -12.75 -11.18
CA MET A 102 3.34 -11.72 -12.22
C MET A 102 4.52 -11.88 -13.17
N LYS A 103 4.39 -11.33 -14.38
CA LYS A 103 5.38 -11.48 -15.43
C LYS A 103 5.50 -10.22 -16.27
N PHE A 104 6.72 -9.84 -16.61
CA PHE A 104 7.01 -8.85 -17.64
C PHE A 104 7.02 -9.50 -19.02
N LEU A 105 6.26 -8.92 -19.93
CA LEU A 105 6.21 -9.30 -21.34
C LEU A 105 6.98 -8.27 -22.16
N PRO A 106 8.03 -8.68 -22.89
CA PRO A 106 8.87 -7.75 -23.63
C PRO A 106 8.17 -7.24 -24.89
N CYS A 107 8.24 -5.92 -25.10
CA CYS A 107 7.90 -5.19 -26.33
C CYS A 107 9.17 -4.46 -26.80
N ASN A 108 10.19 -5.25 -27.16
CA ASN A 108 11.55 -4.78 -27.36
C ASN A 108 12.15 -5.25 -28.69
N GLU A 109 11.35 -5.45 -29.74
CA GLU A 109 11.92 -5.92 -31.03
C GLU A 109 12.97 -4.97 -31.61
N ALA A 110 12.92 -3.69 -31.25
CA ALA A 110 13.94 -2.70 -31.59
C ALA A 110 15.35 -3.06 -31.09
N LEU A 111 15.48 -3.92 -30.06
CA LEU A 111 16.77 -4.46 -29.59
C LEU A 111 17.61 -5.10 -30.68
N LYS A 112 16.98 -5.63 -31.74
CA LYS A 112 17.70 -6.24 -32.86
C LYS A 112 18.73 -5.27 -33.46
N PHE A 113 18.43 -3.97 -33.44
CA PHE A 113 19.25 -2.90 -34.01
C PHE A 113 20.15 -2.18 -32.98
N SER A 114 20.04 -2.52 -31.70
CA SER A 114 20.82 -1.91 -30.62
C SER A 114 22.29 -2.36 -30.59
N THR A 115 23.14 -1.50 -30.06
CA THR A 115 24.56 -1.73 -29.83
C THR A 115 24.80 -2.88 -28.83
N MET A 116 26.02 -3.43 -28.83
CA MET A 116 26.39 -4.47 -27.85
C MET A 116 26.32 -3.98 -26.40
N GLN A 117 26.57 -2.69 -26.15
CA GLN A 117 26.51 -2.13 -24.79
C GLN A 117 25.06 -2.02 -24.31
N GLU A 118 24.17 -1.49 -25.14
CA GLU A 118 22.73 -1.42 -24.83
C GLU A 118 22.14 -2.81 -24.55
N LYS A 119 22.55 -3.84 -25.32
CA LYS A 119 22.13 -5.22 -25.07
C LYS A 119 22.58 -5.75 -23.70
N LYS A 120 23.78 -5.35 -23.24
CA LYS A 120 24.28 -5.73 -21.90
C LYS A 120 23.52 -5.00 -20.79
N ASP A 121 23.31 -3.71 -20.95
CA ASP A 121 22.60 -2.88 -19.96
C ASP A 121 21.12 -3.31 -19.85
N GLU A 122 20.49 -3.61 -20.99
CA GLU A 122 19.14 -4.17 -21.02
C GLU A 122 19.05 -5.52 -20.31
N ALA A 123 20.01 -6.43 -20.54
CA ALA A 123 20.04 -7.72 -19.84
C ALA A 123 20.18 -7.56 -18.32
N TYR A 124 20.93 -6.54 -17.87
CA TYR A 124 21.01 -6.17 -16.46
C TYR A 124 19.65 -5.67 -15.93
N PHE A 125 18.99 -4.75 -16.63
CA PHE A 125 17.66 -4.26 -16.23
C PHE A 125 16.59 -5.34 -16.22
N VAL A 126 16.58 -6.25 -17.20
CA VAL A 126 15.69 -7.43 -17.21
C VAL A 126 15.93 -8.31 -15.97
N THR A 127 17.16 -8.40 -15.48
CA THR A 127 17.46 -9.12 -14.24
C THR A 127 16.86 -8.42 -13.01
N LEU A 128 16.85 -7.08 -12.99
CA LEU A 128 16.16 -6.30 -11.95
C LEU A 128 14.64 -6.48 -12.05
N LEU A 129 14.06 -6.51 -13.25
CA LEU A 129 12.63 -6.78 -13.45
C LEU A 129 12.23 -8.15 -12.91
N LYS A 130 13.06 -9.19 -13.05
CA LYS A 130 12.82 -10.49 -12.40
C LYS A 130 12.78 -10.41 -10.87
N THR A 131 13.54 -9.49 -10.27
CA THR A 131 13.46 -9.24 -8.82
C THR A 131 12.13 -8.57 -8.47
N VAL A 132 11.66 -7.67 -9.32
CA VAL A 132 10.34 -7.03 -9.18
C VAL A 132 9.24 -8.08 -9.25
N GLU A 133 9.26 -9.02 -10.20
CA GLU A 133 8.28 -10.13 -10.33
C GLU A 133 8.11 -10.97 -9.06
N LEU A 134 9.17 -11.06 -8.25
CA LEU A 134 9.19 -11.81 -6.99
C LEU A 134 8.77 -10.97 -5.77
N SER A 135 8.30 -9.73 -5.97
CA SER A 135 7.90 -8.83 -4.88
C SER A 135 6.76 -9.45 -4.07
N PRO A 136 6.96 -9.75 -2.77
CA PRO A 136 5.93 -10.35 -1.96
C PRO A 136 4.94 -9.31 -1.44
N GLY A 137 3.74 -9.78 -1.08
CA GLY A 137 2.76 -8.99 -0.33
C GLY A 137 2.13 -7.86 -1.14
N LEU A 138 1.85 -8.11 -2.42
CA LEU A 138 1.09 -7.21 -3.29
C LEU A 138 -0.38 -7.62 -3.28
N TYR A 139 -1.26 -6.70 -2.91
CA TYR A 139 -2.70 -6.92 -2.77
C TYR A 139 -3.50 -5.94 -3.63
N TYR A 140 -4.69 -6.33 -4.03
CA TYR A 140 -5.66 -5.46 -4.70
C TYR A 140 -7.10 -5.98 -4.57
N SER A 141 -8.07 -5.20 -5.04
CA SER A 141 -9.46 -5.62 -5.18
C SER A 141 -10.03 -5.04 -6.48
N TYR A 142 -10.89 -5.79 -7.16
CA TYR A 142 -11.55 -5.34 -8.40
C TYR A 142 -12.66 -4.32 -8.16
N GLU A 143 -13.17 -4.27 -6.94
CA GLU A 143 -14.40 -3.53 -6.63
C GLU A 143 -14.16 -2.37 -5.67
N THR A 144 -13.05 -2.37 -4.93
CA THR A 144 -12.79 -1.36 -3.92
C THR A 144 -11.34 -0.94 -3.87
N ASP A 145 -11.13 0.34 -3.53
CA ASP A 145 -9.82 0.81 -3.14
C ASP A 145 -9.45 0.29 -1.74
N ILE A 146 -8.31 -0.37 -1.64
CA ILE A 146 -7.72 -0.88 -0.38
C ILE A 146 -6.57 0.01 0.12
N THR A 147 -6.23 1.08 -0.60
CA THR A 147 -5.19 2.04 -0.19
C THR A 147 -5.69 3.06 0.84
N LEU A 148 -7.01 3.33 0.86
CA LEU A 148 -7.64 4.20 1.85
C LEU A 148 -8.08 3.44 3.11
N ASN A 149 -7.86 4.08 4.27
CA ASN A 149 -8.48 3.65 5.53
C ASN A 149 -9.97 4.03 5.62
N LEU A 150 -10.68 3.38 6.54
CA LEU A 150 -12.10 3.59 6.77
C LEU A 150 -12.42 5.06 7.07
N GLN A 151 -11.60 5.73 7.88
CA GLN A 151 -11.80 7.14 8.24
C GLN A 151 -11.83 8.06 7.02
N ARG A 152 -10.90 7.87 6.08
CA ARG A 152 -10.84 8.69 4.85
C ARG A 152 -11.92 8.29 3.87
N ARG A 153 -12.22 6.99 3.77
CA ARG A 153 -13.31 6.48 2.94
C ARG A 153 -14.66 7.09 3.32
N LEU A 154 -14.95 7.23 4.60
CA LEU A 154 -16.19 7.86 5.09
C LEU A 154 -16.28 9.38 4.79
N LYS A 155 -15.18 10.03 4.44
CA LYS A 155 -15.15 11.46 4.07
C LYS A 155 -15.28 11.70 2.56
N LEU A 156 -15.34 10.64 1.74
CA LEU A 156 -15.49 10.79 0.30
C LEU A 156 -16.90 11.32 -0.05
N ALA A 157 -16.97 12.21 -1.04
CA ALA A 157 -18.22 12.80 -1.51
C ALA A 157 -19.14 11.77 -2.17
N GLU A 158 -20.45 12.00 -2.17
CA GLU A 158 -21.42 11.12 -2.85
C GLU A 158 -21.05 10.89 -4.34
N GLY A 159 -21.35 9.69 -4.84
CA GLY A 159 -20.98 9.28 -6.20
C GLY A 159 -19.49 8.91 -6.38
N TRP A 160 -18.70 8.88 -5.31
CA TRP A 160 -17.30 8.43 -5.38
C TRP A 160 -17.17 7.00 -5.93
N GLU A 161 -18.14 6.13 -5.63
CA GLU A 161 -18.16 4.72 -6.06
C GLU A 161 -18.23 4.55 -7.59
N ALA A 162 -18.69 5.56 -8.33
CA ALA A 162 -18.73 5.53 -9.79
C ALA A 162 -17.38 5.92 -10.43
N LYS A 163 -16.42 6.46 -9.66
CA LYS A 163 -15.11 6.85 -10.19
C LYS A 163 -14.19 5.64 -10.33
N PRO A 164 -13.26 5.62 -11.30
CA PRO A 164 -12.20 4.62 -11.36
C PRO A 164 -11.42 4.51 -10.05
N ILE A 165 -11.11 3.29 -9.62
CA ILE A 165 -10.45 3.00 -8.33
C ILE A 165 -9.13 3.78 -8.20
N TRP A 166 -8.34 3.87 -9.28
CA TRP A 166 -7.05 4.55 -9.27
C TRP A 166 -7.15 6.07 -9.02
N LYS A 167 -8.26 6.72 -9.42
CA LYS A 167 -8.47 8.16 -9.17
C LYS A 167 -8.76 8.47 -7.71
N GLN A 168 -9.18 7.46 -6.96
CA GLN A 168 -9.52 7.56 -5.54
C GLN A 168 -8.36 7.14 -4.64
N ALA A 169 -7.47 6.29 -5.15
CA ALA A 169 -6.39 5.68 -4.41
C ALA A 169 -5.51 6.73 -3.71
N ASP A 170 -5.06 6.42 -2.49
CA ASP A 170 -4.00 7.18 -1.84
C ASP A 170 -2.67 6.89 -2.56
N PRO A 171 -2.09 7.86 -3.28
CA PRO A 171 -0.89 7.64 -4.07
C PRO A 171 0.31 7.15 -3.25
N ARG A 172 0.32 7.40 -1.94
CA ARG A 172 1.39 6.96 -1.04
C ARG A 172 1.43 5.46 -0.88
N PHE A 173 0.33 4.75 -1.16
CA PHE A 173 0.24 3.31 -0.96
C PHE A 173 0.06 2.54 -2.28
N VAL A 174 0.11 3.22 -3.43
CA VAL A 174 0.09 2.60 -4.75
C VAL A 174 1.53 2.23 -5.15
N TRP A 175 1.84 0.94 -5.06
CA TRP A 175 3.17 0.38 -5.34
C TRP A 175 3.58 0.53 -6.81
N ASN A 176 2.68 0.23 -7.72
CA ASN A 176 2.90 0.30 -9.17
C ASN A 176 2.57 1.68 -9.77
N ARG A 177 2.56 2.77 -8.97
CA ARG A 177 2.08 4.08 -9.44
C ARG A 177 2.73 4.53 -10.74
N ASN A 178 4.06 4.44 -10.81
CA ASN A 178 4.83 4.85 -12.00
C ASN A 178 4.57 3.94 -13.21
N LEU A 179 4.22 2.67 -12.99
CA LEU A 179 3.89 1.74 -14.07
C LEU A 179 2.52 2.02 -14.69
N LEU A 180 1.64 2.71 -13.97
CA LEU A 180 0.27 2.99 -14.43
C LEU A 180 0.17 4.23 -15.33
N GLU A 181 1.23 5.02 -15.48
CA GLU A 181 1.20 6.33 -16.16
C GLU A 181 0.70 6.23 -17.60
N GLU A 182 1.24 5.31 -18.41
CA GLU A 182 0.80 5.14 -19.80
C GLU A 182 -0.66 4.66 -19.88
N LEU A 183 -1.06 3.70 -19.05
CA LEU A 183 -2.45 3.22 -19.02
C LEU A 183 -3.45 4.33 -18.67
N ILE A 184 -3.06 5.25 -17.78
CA ILE A 184 -3.86 6.42 -17.40
C ILE A 184 -3.99 7.38 -18.60
N GLU A 185 -2.89 7.61 -19.33
CA GLU A 185 -2.87 8.49 -20.50
C GLU A 185 -3.82 7.98 -21.60
N PHE A 186 -3.81 6.67 -21.86
CA PHE A 186 -4.71 6.01 -22.81
C PHE A 186 -6.14 5.76 -22.27
N LYS A 187 -6.46 6.27 -21.07
CA LYS A 187 -7.80 6.20 -20.45
C LYS A 187 -8.34 4.77 -20.27
N LEU A 188 -7.46 3.81 -20.00
CA LEU A 188 -7.80 2.40 -19.80
C LEU A 188 -8.34 2.13 -18.39
N ASP A 189 -9.30 2.94 -17.94
CA ASP A 189 -9.79 2.99 -16.55
C ASP A 189 -10.15 1.60 -15.98
N GLY A 190 -10.75 0.71 -16.79
CA GLY A 190 -11.17 -0.64 -16.40
C GLY A 190 -10.03 -1.66 -16.21
N PHE A 191 -8.81 -1.33 -16.66
CA PHE A 191 -7.62 -2.19 -16.62
C PHE A 191 -6.58 -1.71 -15.59
N ILE A 192 -6.71 -0.49 -15.07
CA ILE A 192 -5.75 0.13 -14.16
C ILE A 192 -5.96 -0.41 -12.73
N ILE A 193 -5.04 -1.24 -12.25
CA ILE A 193 -5.11 -1.86 -10.92
C ILE A 193 -4.05 -1.23 -9.99
N PRO A 194 -4.45 -0.42 -8.99
CA PRO A 194 -3.55 0.02 -7.94
C PRO A 194 -3.15 -1.17 -7.04
N LEU A 195 -1.87 -1.52 -7.04
CA LEU A 195 -1.33 -2.57 -6.17
C LEU A 195 -0.88 -1.97 -4.84
N LEU A 196 -1.34 -2.56 -3.74
CA LEU A 196 -0.92 -2.22 -2.40
C LEU A 196 0.20 -3.16 -1.95
N GLN A 197 1.35 -2.64 -1.54
CA GLN A 197 2.36 -3.44 -0.86
C GLN A 197 2.13 -3.44 0.67
N GLY A 198 2.08 -4.60 1.29
CA GLY A 198 1.84 -4.69 2.72
C GLY A 198 1.56 -6.09 3.25
N ASN A 199 0.67 -6.17 4.23
CA ASN A 199 0.17 -7.43 4.77
C ASN A 199 -1.29 -7.30 5.18
N ILE A 200 -2.11 -8.30 4.84
CA ILE A 200 -3.52 -8.33 5.18
C ILE A 200 -3.80 -9.65 5.90
N LEU A 201 -4.19 -9.54 7.17
CA LEU A 201 -4.62 -10.65 7.99
C LEU A 201 -6.11 -10.51 8.25
N ASN A 202 -6.90 -11.39 7.66
CA ASN A 202 -8.33 -11.50 7.93
C ASN A 202 -8.57 -12.69 8.86
N SER A 203 -9.28 -12.48 9.96
CA SER A 203 -9.64 -13.54 10.90
C SER A 203 -11.10 -13.38 11.33
N ILE A 204 -11.87 -14.45 11.17
CA ILE A 204 -13.24 -14.53 11.65
C ILE A 204 -13.19 -15.23 13.00
N PHE A 205 -13.53 -14.51 14.07
CA PHE A 205 -13.66 -15.08 15.39
C PHE A 205 -15.14 -15.29 15.70
N LEU A 206 -15.53 -16.54 15.96
CA LEU A 206 -16.76 -16.79 16.68
C LEU A 206 -16.47 -16.55 18.16
N ILE A 207 -17.02 -15.48 18.74
CA ILE A 207 -16.93 -15.26 20.18
C ILE A 207 -17.90 -16.25 20.81
N LEU A 208 -17.38 -17.45 21.11
CA LEU A 208 -18.05 -18.39 21.99
C LEU A 208 -17.86 -17.89 23.42
N SER A 209 -18.96 -17.71 24.14
CA SER A 209 -18.95 -17.33 25.55
C SER A 209 -18.27 -18.44 26.37
N LEU A 210 -16.94 -18.37 26.51
CA LEU A 210 -16.22 -19.16 27.51
C LEU A 210 -16.37 -18.42 28.84
N SER A 211 -17.01 -19.07 29.80
CA SER A 211 -17.35 -18.60 31.14
C SER A 211 -16.27 -17.67 31.73
N PRO A 212 -16.62 -16.43 32.15
CA PRO A 212 -15.63 -15.47 32.61
C PRO A 212 -15.09 -15.83 34.01
N PRO A 213 -13.81 -15.54 34.32
CA PRO A 213 -13.35 -15.41 35.71
C PRO A 213 -14.07 -14.22 36.39
N PRO A 214 -14.26 -14.24 37.72
CA PRO A 214 -15.28 -13.48 38.44
C PRO A 214 -15.04 -11.95 38.57
N SER A 215 -14.24 -11.31 37.72
CA SER A 215 -13.89 -9.89 37.87
C SER A 215 -13.98 -9.02 36.62
N LEU A 216 -14.49 -9.52 35.48
CA LEU A 216 -14.71 -8.65 34.31
C LEU A 216 -16.01 -9.00 33.60
N HIS A 217 -17.06 -8.22 33.88
CA HIS A 217 -18.34 -8.30 33.19
C HIS A 217 -18.20 -7.73 31.76
N MET A 218 -17.74 -8.53 30.81
CA MET A 218 -17.92 -8.25 29.38
C MET A 218 -18.82 -9.33 28.76
N ASN A 219 -20.12 -9.06 28.79
CA ASN A 219 -21.13 -9.82 28.04
C ASN A 219 -21.04 -9.49 26.53
N LEU A 220 -20.00 -9.93 25.83
CA LEU A 220 -20.07 -10.03 24.37
C LEU A 220 -20.88 -11.29 24.02
N LYS A 221 -22.19 -11.10 23.84
CA LYS A 221 -23.17 -12.13 23.44
C LYS A 221 -22.71 -12.92 22.22
N ASP A 222 -23.04 -14.22 22.18
CA ASP A 222 -22.76 -15.25 21.16
C ASP A 222 -22.95 -14.79 19.70
N LYS A 223 -22.05 -13.96 19.19
CA LYS A 223 -22.20 -13.30 17.91
C LYS A 223 -20.87 -13.26 17.17
N PRO A 224 -20.86 -13.53 15.86
CA PRO A 224 -19.64 -13.53 15.08
C PRO A 224 -19.06 -12.11 15.01
N ALA A 225 -17.77 -11.99 15.30
CA ALA A 225 -17.00 -10.77 15.11
C ALA A 225 -15.96 -11.01 14.01
N LYS A 226 -15.93 -10.13 13.02
CA LYS A 226 -14.86 -10.16 12.01
C LYS A 226 -13.80 -9.16 12.40
N VAL A 227 -12.55 -9.60 12.43
CA VAL A 227 -11.39 -8.74 12.68
C VAL A 227 -10.47 -8.82 11.47
N ALA A 228 -10.11 -7.67 10.92
CA ALA A 228 -9.14 -7.57 9.85
C ALA A 228 -8.02 -6.62 10.27
N LEU A 229 -6.78 -7.01 9.99
CA LEU A 229 -5.60 -6.18 10.19
C LEU A 229 -4.95 -5.92 8.83
N ILE A 230 -4.98 -4.67 8.39
CA ILE A 230 -4.46 -4.24 7.09
C ILE A 230 -3.27 -3.32 7.32
N SER A 231 -2.08 -3.75 6.89
CA SER A 231 -0.88 -2.93 6.91
C SER A 231 -0.52 -2.48 5.51
N ARG A 232 -0.38 -1.17 5.31
CA ARG A 232 -0.07 -0.51 4.04
C ARG A 232 1.31 0.12 4.09
N ARG A 233 2.21 -0.26 3.18
CA ARG A 233 3.57 0.30 3.11
C ARG A 233 3.60 1.52 2.19
N CYS A 234 4.12 2.63 2.69
CA CYS A 234 4.24 3.87 1.93
C CYS A 234 5.38 3.84 0.91
N THR A 235 5.14 4.40 -0.27
CA THR A 235 6.05 4.39 -1.43
C THR A 235 6.88 5.67 -1.58
N ARG A 236 6.59 6.73 -0.81
CA ARG A 236 7.28 8.04 -0.89
C ARG A 236 8.79 7.98 -0.65
N ARG A 237 9.26 7.10 0.25
CA ARG A 237 10.68 6.91 0.56
C ARG A 237 11.03 5.43 0.70
N LEU A 238 11.00 4.73 -0.42
CA LEU A 238 11.38 3.32 -0.52
C LEU A 238 12.90 3.15 -0.54
N GLY A 239 13.33 1.98 -0.05
CA GLY A 239 14.67 1.44 -0.24
C GLY A 239 14.98 0.33 0.74
N THR A 240 16.17 -0.25 0.59
CA THR A 240 16.64 -1.34 1.43
C THR A 240 16.88 -0.86 2.86
N ARG A 241 16.58 -1.74 3.82
CA ARG A 241 16.92 -1.53 5.22
C ARG A 241 18.43 -1.25 5.33
N MET A 242 18.81 -0.31 6.19
CA MET A 242 20.15 0.29 6.32
C MET A 242 20.51 1.35 5.25
N TRP A 243 20.16 1.16 3.97
CA TRP A 243 20.48 2.16 2.92
C TRP A 243 19.51 3.34 2.86
N ARG A 244 18.27 3.17 3.34
CA ARG A 244 17.29 4.25 3.48
C ARG A 244 16.74 4.29 4.90
N ARG A 245 17.20 5.26 5.67
CA ARG A 245 16.68 5.62 7.00
C ARG A 245 16.40 7.13 7.06
N GLY A 246 15.80 7.56 8.17
CA GLY A 246 15.38 8.95 8.36
C GLY A 246 14.35 9.47 7.37
N ALA A 247 14.21 10.79 7.34
CA ALA A 247 13.38 11.53 6.40
C ALA A 247 14.17 12.04 5.18
N ASN A 248 13.47 12.42 4.11
CA ASN A 248 14.00 13.31 3.06
C ASN A 248 13.70 14.78 3.41
N LEU A 249 14.15 15.72 2.57
CA LEU A 249 13.88 17.16 2.73
C LEU A 249 12.38 17.51 2.67
N GLU A 250 11.57 16.67 2.04
CA GLU A 250 10.10 16.82 1.97
C GLU A 250 9.37 16.36 3.25
N GLY A 251 10.06 15.74 4.21
CA GLY A 251 9.44 15.22 5.44
C GLY A 251 8.92 13.78 5.31
N ASP A 252 9.20 13.09 4.21
CA ASP A 252 8.82 11.70 4.03
C ASP A 252 9.81 10.78 4.75
N THR A 253 9.33 10.02 5.72
CA THR A 253 10.14 9.04 6.46
C THR A 253 10.25 7.71 5.73
N ALA A 254 11.44 7.11 5.76
CA ALA A 254 11.63 5.75 5.29
C ALA A 254 10.85 4.74 6.14
N ASN A 255 10.47 3.61 5.54
CA ASN A 255 9.74 2.52 6.21
C ASN A 255 8.42 2.96 6.88
N PHE A 256 7.75 3.96 6.32
CA PHE A 256 6.44 4.40 6.80
C PHE A 256 5.37 3.34 6.47
N ILE A 257 4.63 2.90 7.48
CA ILE A 257 3.57 1.90 7.40
C ILE A 257 2.35 2.44 8.16
N GLU A 258 1.18 2.28 7.54
CA GLU A 258 -0.11 2.48 8.18
C GLU A 258 -0.75 1.12 8.46
N THR A 259 -1.05 0.82 9.72
CA THR A 259 -1.74 -0.40 10.12
C THR A 259 -3.14 -0.04 10.63
N GLU A 260 -4.15 -0.63 10.00
CA GLU A 260 -5.56 -0.48 10.33
C GLU A 260 -6.11 -1.78 10.91
N GLN A 261 -6.62 -1.73 12.14
CA GLN A 261 -7.41 -2.80 12.73
C GLN A 261 -8.90 -2.46 12.53
N LEU A 262 -9.57 -3.28 11.74
CA LEU A 262 -11.01 -3.22 11.50
C LEU A 262 -11.70 -4.28 12.34
N MET A 263 -12.82 -3.90 12.95
CA MET A 263 -13.72 -4.81 13.64
C MET A 263 -15.13 -4.60 13.14
N GLU A 264 -15.79 -5.67 12.75
CA GLU A 264 -17.20 -5.68 12.35
C GLU A 264 -18.00 -6.57 13.30
N LEU A 265 -18.99 -5.97 13.96
CA LEU A 265 -19.86 -6.62 14.94
C LEU A 265 -21.30 -6.13 14.74
N GLN A 266 -22.21 -7.05 14.39
CA GLN A 266 -23.65 -6.73 14.21
C GLN A 266 -23.91 -5.58 13.22
N GLY A 267 -23.15 -5.54 12.12
CA GLY A 267 -23.23 -4.46 11.13
C GLY A 267 -22.56 -3.16 11.56
N PHE A 268 -22.12 -3.00 12.81
CA PHE A 268 -21.26 -1.88 13.20
C PHE A 268 -19.82 -2.17 12.80
N ARG A 269 -19.16 -1.16 12.26
CA ARG A 269 -17.76 -1.20 11.81
C ARG A 269 -16.96 -0.20 12.61
N SER A 270 -15.88 -0.65 13.22
CA SER A 270 -14.90 0.24 13.85
C SER A 270 -13.52 0.09 13.24
N SER A 271 -12.79 1.20 13.16
CA SER A 271 -11.40 1.24 12.69
C SER A 271 -10.50 1.88 13.75
N LEU A 272 -9.34 1.27 13.98
CA LEU A 272 -8.23 1.81 14.76
C LEU A 272 -6.99 1.87 13.86
N LEU A 273 -6.38 3.04 13.76
CA LEU A 273 -5.19 3.28 12.94
C LEU A 273 -3.97 3.49 13.81
N GLN A 274 -2.86 2.85 13.43
CA GLN A 274 -1.54 3.10 13.98
C GLN A 274 -0.57 3.33 12.82
N VAL A 275 0.26 4.37 12.92
CA VAL A 275 1.33 4.64 11.96
C VAL A 275 2.69 4.35 12.58
N ARG A 276 3.62 3.86 11.76
CA ARG A 276 5.01 3.58 12.16
C ARG A 276 5.93 4.07 11.05
N GLY A 277 7.02 4.73 11.39
CA GLY A 277 8.04 5.17 10.43
C GLY A 277 9.42 5.23 11.06
N SER A 278 10.43 5.58 10.25
CA SER A 278 11.73 5.97 10.78
C SER A 278 11.63 7.32 11.49
N ILE A 279 12.52 7.58 12.46
CA ILE A 279 12.62 8.89 13.13
C ILE A 279 12.76 9.99 12.07
N PRO A 280 11.94 11.07 12.09
CA PRO A 280 11.84 12.08 11.03
C PRO A 280 13.00 13.10 11.06
N LEU A 281 14.22 12.62 11.27
CA LEU A 281 15.46 13.38 11.16
C LEU A 281 16.19 13.02 9.87
N LEU A 282 17.15 13.85 9.47
CA LEU A 282 18.09 13.51 8.40
C LEU A 282 19.21 12.66 9.01
N TRP A 283 19.18 11.36 8.77
CA TRP A 283 20.19 10.42 9.28
C TRP A 283 20.29 9.19 8.41
N GLU A 284 21.45 8.55 8.50
CA GLU A 284 21.79 7.36 7.72
C GLU A 284 22.47 6.30 8.58
N GLN A 285 22.45 5.07 8.06
CA GLN A 285 23.12 3.92 8.66
C GLN A 285 23.73 3.09 7.53
N ILE A 286 24.76 3.66 6.90
CA ILE A 286 25.39 3.04 5.75
C ILE A 286 26.04 1.72 6.19
N VAL A 287 25.75 0.65 5.46
CA VAL A 287 26.29 -0.69 5.73
C VAL A 287 27.80 -0.67 5.51
N ASP A 288 28.54 -1.13 6.50
CA ASP A 288 29.97 -1.44 6.45
C ASP A 288 30.20 -2.91 6.82
N LEU A 289 31.46 -3.34 6.93
CA LEU A 289 31.81 -4.70 7.38
C LEU A 289 31.59 -4.91 8.89
N SER A 290 31.05 -3.93 9.62
CA SER A 290 30.83 -4.00 11.05
C SER A 290 29.55 -4.79 11.37
N TYR A 291 29.53 -5.45 12.54
CA TYR A 291 28.36 -6.21 13.00
C TYR A 291 27.10 -5.33 13.15
N LYS A 292 27.26 -4.11 13.67
CA LYS A 292 26.21 -3.06 13.73
C LYS A 292 26.78 -1.79 13.09
N PRO A 293 26.36 -1.42 11.87
CA PRO A 293 26.83 -0.19 11.25
C PRO A 293 26.40 1.03 12.07
N GLN A 294 27.26 2.04 12.16
CA GLN A 294 27.04 3.22 12.98
C GLN A 294 25.90 4.09 12.46
N LEU A 295 25.15 4.71 13.39
CA LEU A 295 24.14 5.71 13.04
C LEU A 295 24.81 7.08 12.92
N ARG A 296 24.53 7.78 11.82
CA ARG A 296 25.06 9.13 11.59
C ARG A 296 23.92 10.10 11.37
N THR A 297 23.75 11.02 12.30
CA THR A 297 22.84 12.16 12.15
C THR A 297 23.51 13.21 11.28
N ILE A 298 22.78 13.69 10.27
CA ILE A 298 23.25 14.70 9.33
C ILE A 298 22.78 16.05 9.85
N ASN A 299 23.74 16.88 10.28
CA ASN A 299 23.46 18.26 10.67
C ASN A 299 23.15 19.07 9.41
N HIS A 300 21.91 19.53 9.31
CA HIS A 300 21.41 20.31 8.18
C HIS A 300 20.51 21.43 8.69
N GLU A 301 20.61 22.62 8.11
CA GLU A 301 19.83 23.79 8.52
C GLU A 301 18.32 23.57 8.45
N GLN A 302 17.87 22.73 7.50
CA GLN A 302 16.45 22.43 7.28
C GLN A 302 15.90 21.32 8.18
N THR A 303 16.68 20.71 9.08
CA THR A 303 16.21 19.58 9.89
C THR A 303 14.92 19.91 10.67
N SER A 304 14.83 21.10 11.29
CA SER A 304 13.60 21.52 11.98
C SER A 304 12.41 21.65 11.04
N ASN A 305 12.63 22.15 9.81
CA ASN A 305 11.58 22.25 8.80
C ASN A 305 11.11 20.86 8.32
N VAL A 306 12.03 19.91 8.18
CA VAL A 306 11.72 18.52 7.82
C VAL A 306 10.82 17.87 8.87
N VAL A 307 11.16 18.02 10.16
CA VAL A 307 10.36 17.47 11.27
C VAL A 307 8.98 18.14 11.31
N ALA A 308 8.92 19.47 11.18
CA ALA A 308 7.67 20.21 11.15
C ALA A 308 6.76 19.79 9.98
N ARG A 309 7.31 19.66 8.76
CA ARG A 309 6.57 19.18 7.58
C ARG A 309 6.02 17.78 7.79
N HIS A 310 6.82 16.87 8.35
CA HIS A 310 6.40 15.51 8.65
C HIS A 310 5.17 15.48 9.56
N PHE A 311 5.22 16.21 10.68
CA PHE A 311 4.10 16.24 11.63
C PHE A 311 2.90 17.01 11.13
N GLN A 312 3.09 18.04 10.30
CA GLN A 312 1.99 18.71 9.61
C GLN A 312 1.26 17.76 8.64
N ASP A 313 2.00 16.94 7.89
CA ASP A 313 1.43 15.90 7.01
C ASP A 313 0.64 14.86 7.84
N LEU A 314 1.15 14.45 9.00
CA LEU A 314 0.44 13.56 9.91
C LEU A 314 -0.84 14.20 10.47
N LEU A 315 -0.76 15.44 10.94
CA LEU A 315 -1.89 16.18 11.49
C LEU A 315 -3.02 16.33 10.47
N GLN A 316 -2.69 16.68 9.23
CA GLN A 316 -3.67 16.87 8.16
C GLN A 316 -4.40 15.56 7.81
N ARG A 317 -3.71 14.42 7.87
CA ARG A 317 -4.25 13.13 7.41
C ARG A 317 -4.93 12.33 8.52
N TYR A 318 -4.29 12.27 9.68
CA TYR A 318 -4.70 11.42 10.78
C TYR A 318 -5.40 12.21 11.89
N GLY A 319 -5.16 13.52 12.00
CA GLY A 319 -5.63 14.35 13.11
C GLY A 319 -4.57 14.45 14.20
N GLU A 320 -4.98 14.71 15.44
CA GLU A 320 -4.06 14.73 16.59
C GLU A 320 -3.28 13.41 16.68
N THR A 321 -1.95 13.48 16.70
CA THR A 321 -1.06 12.32 16.77
C THR A 321 -0.17 12.38 18.02
N ILE A 322 0.15 11.21 18.54
CA ILE A 322 1.10 11.04 19.64
C ILE A 322 2.33 10.37 19.05
N ALA A 323 3.49 11.00 19.24
CA ALA A 323 4.78 10.45 18.85
C ALA A 323 5.36 9.64 20.01
N ILE A 324 5.44 8.32 19.85
CA ILE A 324 6.05 7.42 20.82
C ILE A 324 7.42 7.01 20.29
N ASP A 325 8.47 7.40 20.99
CA ASP A 325 9.84 6.96 20.73
C ASP A 325 10.21 5.81 21.66
N LEU A 326 10.61 4.68 21.08
CA LEU A 326 10.93 3.43 21.76
C LEU A 326 12.43 3.09 21.72
N THR A 327 13.27 4.01 21.24
CA THR A 327 14.71 3.75 21.10
C THR A 327 15.42 3.59 22.44
N ASP A 328 16.51 2.84 22.42
CA ASP A 328 17.46 2.78 23.54
C ASP A 328 18.06 4.17 23.79
N LYS A 329 18.19 4.56 25.05
CA LYS A 329 18.78 5.83 25.46
C LYS A 329 20.32 5.79 25.47
N GLN A 330 20.93 4.63 25.20
CA GLN A 330 22.38 4.44 25.18
C GLN A 330 22.95 4.37 23.75
N GLY A 331 24.25 4.67 23.63
CA GLY A 331 25.00 4.59 22.39
C GLY A 331 24.47 5.50 21.27
N ASP A 332 24.65 5.05 20.03
CA ASP A 332 24.25 5.79 18.83
C ASP A 332 22.73 6.04 18.75
N GLU A 333 21.91 5.11 19.25
CA GLU A 333 20.45 5.25 19.29
C GLU A 333 20.04 6.34 20.30
N GLY A 334 20.72 6.42 21.44
CA GLY A 334 20.51 7.46 22.44
C GLY A 334 20.82 8.86 21.90
N GLN A 335 21.85 9.02 21.08
CA GLN A 335 22.16 10.29 20.42
C GLN A 335 21.05 10.69 19.43
N LEU A 336 20.55 9.73 18.65
CA LEU A 336 19.45 9.96 17.72
C LEU A 336 18.14 10.31 18.46
N SER A 337 17.84 9.61 19.55
CA SER A 337 16.67 9.89 20.42
C SER A 337 16.76 11.28 21.05
N SER A 338 17.95 11.67 21.52
CA SER A 338 18.19 13.00 22.10
C SER A 338 18.02 14.11 21.06
N ALA A 339 18.55 13.92 19.85
CA ALA A 339 18.35 14.85 18.74
C ALA A 339 16.86 14.96 18.37
N TYR A 340 16.13 13.84 18.36
CA TYR A 340 14.71 13.83 18.06
C TYR A 340 13.90 14.55 19.13
N ALA A 341 14.17 14.28 20.41
CA ALA A 341 13.54 14.97 21.54
C ALA A 341 13.75 16.49 21.47
N ALA A 342 14.94 16.95 21.09
CA ALA A 342 15.24 18.37 20.92
C ALA A 342 14.41 19.03 19.80
N GLU A 343 14.17 18.33 18.69
CA GLU A 343 13.28 18.83 17.63
C GLU A 343 11.80 18.79 18.06
N MET A 344 11.38 17.76 18.81
CA MET A 344 10.01 17.65 19.30
C MET A 344 9.64 18.75 20.30
N GLN A 345 10.59 19.25 21.09
CA GLN A 345 10.37 20.42 21.97
C GLN A 345 9.97 21.69 21.20
N LYS A 346 10.36 21.80 19.93
CA LYS A 346 9.98 22.93 19.05
C LYS A 346 8.57 22.79 18.48
N LEU A 347 7.91 21.64 18.66
CA LEU A 347 6.59 21.31 18.14
C LEU A 347 5.57 21.15 19.29
N PRO A 348 5.06 22.25 19.88
CA PRO A 348 4.18 22.18 21.05
C PRO A 348 2.84 21.49 20.77
N ASN A 349 2.44 21.37 19.50
CA ASN A 349 1.17 20.79 19.07
C ASN A 349 1.21 19.25 18.95
N VAL A 350 2.38 18.62 19.17
CA VAL A 350 2.53 17.17 19.09
C VAL A 350 2.95 16.61 20.44
N ARG A 351 2.18 15.68 20.97
CA ARG A 351 2.54 14.98 22.22
C ARG A 351 3.66 13.99 21.93
N TYR A 352 4.81 14.20 22.56
CA TYR A 352 5.99 13.33 22.44
C TYR A 352 6.24 12.55 23.73
N ILE A 353 6.47 11.25 23.61
CA ILE A 353 6.76 10.35 24.73
C ILE A 353 7.98 9.53 24.38
N SER A 354 9.04 9.65 25.19
CA SER A 354 10.25 8.82 25.08
C SER A 354 10.22 7.71 26.13
N PHE A 355 10.12 6.47 25.67
CA PHE A 355 10.03 5.28 26.51
C PHE A 355 11.12 4.28 26.11
N ASP A 356 12.11 4.07 26.99
CA ASP A 356 13.19 3.12 26.71
C ASP A 356 12.67 1.68 26.82
N PHE A 357 12.33 1.09 25.68
CA PHE A 357 11.74 -0.25 25.66
C PHE A 357 12.71 -1.32 26.16
N HIS A 358 14.00 -1.21 25.85
CA HIS A 358 15.00 -2.22 26.23
C HIS A 358 15.28 -2.20 27.73
N GLN A 359 15.34 -1.01 28.32
CA GLN A 359 15.51 -0.87 29.76
C GLN A 359 14.25 -1.29 30.53
N VAL A 360 13.07 -0.85 30.09
CA VAL A 360 11.82 -1.03 30.85
C VAL A 360 11.19 -2.40 30.62
N CYS A 361 11.18 -2.90 29.39
CA CYS A 361 10.64 -4.22 29.02
C CYS A 361 11.73 -5.28 28.83
N GLY A 362 12.96 -5.00 29.30
CA GLY A 362 14.08 -5.94 29.28
C GLY A 362 13.71 -7.30 29.90
N SER A 363 14.37 -8.36 29.44
CA SER A 363 14.09 -9.74 29.86
C SER A 363 12.66 -10.23 29.58
N SER A 364 11.99 -9.69 28.55
CA SER A 364 10.63 -10.09 28.13
C SER A 364 9.52 -9.79 29.15
N ASN A 365 9.72 -8.81 30.02
CA ASN A 365 8.71 -8.40 30.98
C ASN A 365 7.66 -7.47 30.34
N PHE A 366 6.82 -8.03 29.47
CA PHE A 366 5.81 -7.29 28.71
C PHE A 366 4.71 -6.67 29.58
N ASN A 367 4.58 -7.08 30.85
CA ASN A 367 3.66 -6.43 31.80
C ASN A 367 4.00 -4.94 31.98
N ASN A 368 5.26 -4.55 31.80
CA ASN A 368 5.69 -3.16 31.91
C ASN A 368 5.20 -2.27 30.75
N LEU A 369 4.62 -2.85 29.69
CA LEU A 369 3.90 -2.08 28.69
C LEU A 369 2.68 -1.37 29.27
N GLN A 370 2.14 -1.86 30.39
CA GLN A 370 1.07 -1.18 31.10
C GLN A 370 1.51 0.24 31.53
N VAL A 371 2.78 0.43 31.90
CA VAL A 371 3.32 1.75 32.27
C VAL A 371 3.22 2.73 31.09
N LEU A 372 3.54 2.27 29.88
CA LEU A 372 3.39 3.08 28.67
C LEU A 372 1.91 3.31 28.37
N TYR A 373 1.07 2.28 28.50
CA TYR A 373 -0.37 2.38 28.29
C TYR A 373 -1.01 3.40 29.24
N ASP A 374 -0.65 3.40 30.52
CA ASP A 374 -1.19 4.32 31.51
C ASP A 374 -0.84 5.77 31.15
N GLN A 375 0.34 6.04 30.59
CA GLN A 375 0.76 7.37 30.13
C GLN A 375 -0.03 7.90 28.91
N ILE A 376 -0.54 7.00 28.08
CA ILE A 376 -1.25 7.34 26.82
C ILE A 376 -2.75 7.07 26.89
N SER A 377 -3.24 6.41 27.93
CA SER A 377 -4.62 5.96 28.09
C SER A 377 -5.63 7.08 27.88
N ALA A 378 -5.42 8.24 28.54
CA ALA A 378 -6.27 9.42 28.40
C ALA A 378 -6.29 9.96 26.96
N ASP A 379 -5.16 9.95 26.26
CA ASP A 379 -5.09 10.39 24.87
C ASP A 379 -5.79 9.39 23.93
N PHE A 380 -5.64 8.09 24.19
CA PHE A 380 -6.33 7.02 23.46
C PHE A 380 -7.85 7.14 23.59
N GLU A 381 -8.36 7.44 24.78
CA GLU A 381 -9.79 7.68 25.03
C GLU A 381 -10.27 8.94 24.31
N LYS A 382 -9.49 10.04 24.34
CA LYS A 382 -9.81 11.30 23.67
C LYS A 382 -9.86 11.16 22.14
N GLN A 383 -8.92 10.42 21.55
CA GLN A 383 -8.84 10.25 20.09
C GLN A 383 -9.98 9.37 19.56
N GLY A 384 -10.53 8.48 20.41
CA GLY A 384 -11.73 7.71 20.14
C GLY A 384 -11.58 6.69 19.01
N ARG A 385 -12.42 5.64 19.03
CA ARG A 385 -12.55 4.71 17.90
C ARG A 385 -13.65 5.21 16.97
N LYS A 386 -13.39 5.31 15.67
CA LYS A 386 -14.45 5.65 14.72
C LYS A 386 -15.35 4.44 14.53
N CYS A 387 -16.63 4.61 14.88
CA CYS A 387 -17.68 3.62 14.66
C CYS A 387 -18.62 4.13 13.57
N ALA A 388 -18.86 3.33 12.54
CA ALA A 388 -19.86 3.57 11.52
C ALA A 388 -20.86 2.43 11.53
N ARG A 389 -22.15 2.75 11.41
CA ARG A 389 -23.18 1.73 11.17
C ARG A 389 -23.07 1.34 9.69
N GLY A 390 -22.79 0.07 9.43
CA GLY A 390 -22.88 -0.51 8.10
C GLY A 390 -24.30 -0.34 7.60
N THR A 391 -24.50 0.56 6.65
CA THR A 391 -25.75 0.62 5.91
C THR A 391 -25.82 -0.64 5.06
N GLU A 392 -26.71 -1.56 5.41
CA GLU A 392 -27.32 -2.47 4.45
C GLU A 392 -28.06 -1.59 3.43
N ARG A 393 -27.38 -1.19 2.35
CA ARG A 393 -28.09 -0.85 1.12
C ARG A 393 -28.21 -2.16 0.35
N ASN A 394 -29.31 -2.86 0.64
CA ASN A 394 -29.77 -3.99 -0.15
C ASN A 394 -30.06 -3.54 -1.59
N SER A 395 -29.78 -4.46 -2.51
CA SER A 395 -30.14 -4.52 -3.94
C SER A 395 -29.56 -3.48 -4.88
#